data_AF-A0A812PFT7-F1
#
_entry.id   AF-A0A812PFT7-F1
#
_cell.length_a   1.000
_cell.length_b   1.000
_cell.length_c   1.000
_cell.angle_alpha   90.00
_cell.angle_beta   90.00
_cell.angle_gamma   90.00
#
_symmetry.space_group_name_H-M   'P 1'
#
loop_
_entity.id
_entity.type
_entity.pdbx_description
1 polymer ?
#
loop_
_entity_poly.entity_id
_entity_poly.type
_entity_poly.pdbx_seq_one_letter_code
_entity_poly.pdbx_strand_id
1 'polypeptide(L)'
;MEQGSPWLRLRSGQVLGRAELPRVVWSFWDKGIQDLSEFRQLCIETWRSMNPAWDIKVLDLKSVWVYLHPHDLPREWQDMYVTFQSDAVRLALLGRYGGIWVDPATICLRPFDTWLCKSLHRGPRGIAAFYFASWGTEVGRSTEYVENWVLAARRSHPMILRWKELFNSYFDSIRAGQGSLDVLHLPVHPMFRHIDLSHMQRYGHDMRSYLVMHSCFKKMIDEEPSMRRIWQEEMELFRADDHALWHMDEPEVCWDTEAALAKWLGEGNAAWEDHVLAKCPILKFTRTFAQLLDKEPRCRFVAPADKRPGHLEACCCLGVAFRSALTFEPAD
;
A
#
# COMPACT_ATOMS: atom_id res chain seq x y z
N MET A 1 -26.43 -30.36 -5.87
CA MET A 1 -26.13 -29.52 -4.70
C MET A 1 -25.11 -28.49 -5.13
N GLU A 2 -25.60 -27.34 -5.60
CA GLU A 2 -24.76 -26.21 -5.99
C GLU A 2 -24.13 -25.60 -4.73
N GLN A 3 -22.84 -25.84 -4.53
CA GLN A 3 -22.06 -25.04 -3.59
C GLN A 3 -21.91 -23.65 -4.20
N GLY A 4 -22.61 -22.67 -3.63
CA GLY A 4 -22.64 -21.30 -4.12
C GLY A 4 -21.23 -20.71 -4.26
N SER A 5 -20.95 -20.07 -5.40
CA SER A 5 -19.70 -19.35 -5.64
C SER A 5 -19.39 -18.36 -4.49
N PRO A 6 -18.12 -18.26 -4.05
CA PRO A 6 -17.69 -17.33 -3.00
C PRO A 6 -17.54 -15.92 -3.59
N TRP A 7 -18.65 -15.37 -4.08
CA TRP A 7 -18.71 -13.96 -4.46
C TRP A 7 -18.53 -13.11 -3.21
N LEU A 8 -17.63 -12.13 -3.29
CA LEU A 8 -17.42 -11.10 -2.28
C LEU A 8 -18.76 -10.45 -1.94
N ARG A 9 -19.37 -10.81 -0.80
CA ARG A 9 -20.54 -10.07 -0.29
C ARG A 9 -20.03 -8.76 0.30
N LEU A 10 -19.95 -7.73 -0.55
CA LEU A 10 -19.72 -6.36 -0.08
C LEU A 10 -20.88 -5.95 0.83
N ARG A 11 -20.62 -5.06 1.78
CA ARG A 11 -21.65 -4.51 2.69
C ARG A 11 -22.88 -3.97 1.96
N SER A 12 -22.74 -3.52 0.70
CA SER A 12 -23.83 -2.99 -0.13
C SER A 12 -24.68 -4.06 -0.83
N GLY A 13 -24.34 -5.35 -0.74
CA GLY A 13 -25.06 -6.41 -1.48
C GLY A 13 -24.94 -6.31 -3.01
N GLN A 14 -24.07 -5.44 -3.54
CA GLN A 14 -23.94 -5.20 -4.98
C GLN A 14 -23.23 -6.36 -5.70
N VAL A 15 -23.83 -6.79 -6.81
CA VAL A 15 -23.17 -7.61 -7.83
C VAL A 15 -22.44 -6.66 -8.78
N LEU A 16 -21.12 -6.57 -8.65
CA LEU A 16 -20.31 -5.66 -9.47
C LEU A 16 -20.05 -6.22 -10.87
N GLY A 17 -20.24 -5.38 -11.88
CA GLY A 17 -19.79 -5.67 -13.25
C GLY A 17 -18.26 -5.69 -13.34
N ARG A 18 -17.72 -6.30 -14.41
CA ARG A 18 -16.26 -6.40 -14.64
C ARG A 18 -15.53 -5.03 -14.73
N ALA A 19 -16.25 -3.95 -14.95
CA ALA A 19 -15.70 -2.61 -15.18
C ALA A 19 -15.76 -1.67 -13.97
N GLU A 20 -16.35 -2.09 -12.84
CA GLU A 20 -16.48 -1.23 -11.66
C GLU A 20 -15.33 -1.46 -10.67
N LEU A 21 -14.89 -0.40 -10.01
CA LEU A 21 -13.98 -0.48 -8.88
C LEU A 21 -14.80 -0.86 -7.63
N PRO A 22 -14.59 -2.05 -7.04
CA PRO A 22 -15.27 -2.41 -5.80
C PRO A 22 -14.86 -1.50 -4.66
N ARG A 23 -15.81 -1.13 -3.80
CA ARG A 23 -15.56 -0.40 -2.56
C ARG A 23 -15.04 -1.31 -1.44
N VAL A 24 -13.87 -1.89 -1.68
CA VAL A 24 -13.14 -2.71 -0.73
C VAL A 24 -11.70 -2.22 -0.60
N VAL A 25 -11.23 -2.13 0.65
CA VAL A 25 -9.84 -1.90 0.99
C VAL A 25 -9.27 -3.19 1.55
N TRP A 26 -8.19 -3.66 0.95
CA TRP A 26 -7.43 -4.84 1.35
C TRP A 26 -6.16 -4.43 2.06
N SER A 27 -5.82 -5.16 3.11
CA SER A 27 -4.54 -5.10 3.79
C SER A 27 -4.18 -6.48 4.31
N PHE A 28 -2.92 -6.69 4.68
CA PHE A 28 -2.43 -7.96 5.20
C PHE A 28 -1.51 -7.75 6.38
N TRP A 29 -1.73 -8.53 7.44
CA TRP A 29 -0.85 -8.68 8.58
C TRP A 29 -0.83 -10.15 8.98
N ASP A 30 0.31 -10.82 8.88
CA ASP A 30 0.44 -12.28 9.02
C ASP A 30 -0.15 -12.82 10.32
N LYS A 31 -0.03 -12.05 11.40
CA LYS A 31 -0.53 -12.39 12.75
C LYS A 31 -1.96 -11.91 13.05
N GLY A 32 -2.57 -11.18 12.12
CA GLY A 32 -3.93 -10.65 12.26
C GLY A 32 -4.03 -9.28 12.93
N ILE A 33 -5.19 -8.63 12.73
CA ILE A 33 -5.43 -7.25 13.13
C ILE A 33 -5.22 -6.98 14.63
N GLN A 34 -5.44 -7.99 15.48
CA GLN A 34 -5.27 -7.88 16.94
C GLN A 34 -3.80 -7.75 17.36
N ASP A 35 -2.88 -8.21 16.51
CA ASP A 35 -1.43 -8.18 16.74
C ASP A 35 -0.76 -6.92 16.15
N LEU A 36 -1.56 -5.99 15.63
CA LEU A 36 -1.04 -4.69 15.19
C LEU A 36 -0.72 -3.81 16.39
N SER A 37 0.33 -3.01 16.28
CA SER A 37 0.64 -1.94 17.23
C SER A 37 -0.50 -0.93 17.31
N GLU A 38 -0.60 -0.22 18.44
CA GLU A 38 -1.58 0.87 18.63
C GLU A 38 -1.51 1.90 17.50
N PHE A 39 -0.30 2.26 17.06
CA PHE A 39 -0.08 3.15 15.93
C PHE A 39 -0.71 2.64 14.62
N ARG A 40 -0.51 1.36 14.28
CA ARG A 40 -1.10 0.77 13.07
C ARG A 40 -2.60 0.56 13.19
N GLN A 41 -3.12 0.26 14.38
CA GLN A 41 -4.56 0.20 14.63
C GLN A 41 -5.21 1.57 14.40
N LEU A 42 -4.60 2.65 14.95
CA LEU A 42 -5.02 4.03 14.67
C LEU A 42 -5.00 4.36 13.18
N CYS A 43 -3.96 3.94 12.46
CA CYS A 43 -3.90 4.07 11.00
C CYS A 43 -5.15 3.46 10.33
N ILE A 44 -5.50 2.21 10.66
CA ILE A 44 -6.68 1.54 10.08
C ILE A 44 -7.99 2.22 10.50
N GLU A 45 -8.09 2.71 11.74
CA GLU A 45 -9.25 3.49 12.20
C GLU A 45 -9.46 4.74 11.34
N THR A 46 -8.39 5.43 10.94
CA THR A 46 -8.50 6.58 10.02
C THR A 46 -9.11 6.18 8.68
N TRP A 47 -8.76 5.00 8.16
CA TRP A 47 -9.34 4.50 6.90
C TRP A 47 -10.84 4.27 7.06
N ARG A 48 -11.27 3.68 8.17
CA ARG A 48 -12.69 3.39 8.46
C ARG A 48 -13.49 4.66 8.63
N SER A 49 -12.96 5.62 9.39
CA SER A 49 -13.57 6.93 9.65
C SER A 49 -13.76 7.71 8.34
N MET A 50 -12.70 7.81 7.53
CA MET A 50 -12.73 8.53 6.25
C MET A 50 -13.56 7.84 5.16
N ASN A 51 -13.83 6.55 5.28
CA ASN A 51 -14.47 5.76 4.23
C ASN A 51 -15.58 4.85 4.77
N PRO A 52 -16.64 5.40 5.40
CA PRO A 52 -17.67 4.59 6.07
C PRO A 52 -18.46 3.68 5.10
N ALA A 53 -18.51 4.04 3.82
CA ALA A 53 -19.14 3.25 2.77
C ALA A 53 -18.24 2.12 2.20
N TRP A 54 -16.99 2.00 2.65
CA TRP A 54 -16.03 1.02 2.15
C TRP A 54 -15.90 -0.17 3.11
N ASP A 55 -15.71 -1.36 2.55
CA ASP A 55 -15.41 -2.56 3.32
C ASP A 55 -13.90 -2.69 3.53
N ILE A 56 -13.43 -2.54 4.77
CA ILE A 56 -12.00 -2.57 5.11
C ILE A 56 -11.65 -3.93 5.68
N LYS A 57 -10.83 -4.69 4.94
CA LYS A 57 -10.45 -6.07 5.23
C LYS A 57 -8.94 -6.16 5.45
N VAL A 58 -8.57 -6.43 6.70
CA VAL A 58 -7.19 -6.74 7.09
C VAL A 58 -7.12 -8.26 7.24
N LEU A 59 -6.49 -8.92 6.27
CA LEU A 59 -6.34 -10.37 6.23
C LEU A 59 -5.07 -10.80 6.97
N ASP A 60 -5.04 -12.09 7.30
CA ASP A 60 -3.92 -12.79 7.93
C ASP A 60 -3.69 -14.14 7.25
N LEU A 61 -2.72 -14.92 7.76
CA LEU A 61 -2.36 -16.23 7.20
C LEU A 61 -3.52 -17.24 7.15
N LYS A 62 -4.59 -17.02 7.93
CA LYS A 62 -5.76 -17.92 7.99
C LYS A 62 -6.91 -17.40 7.14
N SER A 63 -7.27 -16.13 7.33
CA SER A 63 -8.39 -15.47 6.66
C SER A 63 -8.16 -15.20 5.18
N VAL A 64 -6.91 -15.22 4.71
CA VAL A 64 -6.59 -15.15 3.27
C VAL A 64 -7.31 -16.23 2.47
N TRP A 65 -7.46 -17.43 3.01
CA TRP A 65 -8.07 -18.60 2.35
C TRP A 65 -9.59 -18.50 2.19
N VAL A 66 -10.23 -17.52 2.85
CA VAL A 66 -11.64 -17.18 2.59
C VAL A 66 -11.81 -16.54 1.21
N TYR A 67 -10.77 -15.88 0.70
CA TYR A 67 -10.81 -15.07 -0.52
C TYR A 67 -9.96 -15.64 -1.65
N LEU A 68 -8.87 -16.32 -1.34
CA LEU A 68 -7.92 -16.84 -2.32
C LEU A 68 -7.86 -18.37 -2.28
N HIS A 69 -7.62 -18.98 -3.45
CA HIS A 69 -7.26 -20.38 -3.58
C HIS A 69 -5.73 -20.53 -3.60
N PRO A 70 -5.14 -21.67 -3.15
CA PRO A 70 -3.70 -21.91 -3.28
C PRO A 70 -3.09 -21.62 -4.65
N HIS A 71 -3.85 -21.88 -5.73
CA HIS A 71 -3.42 -21.59 -7.11
C HIS A 71 -3.38 -20.09 -7.48
N ASP A 72 -3.93 -19.21 -6.65
CA ASP A 72 -3.82 -17.76 -6.85
C ASP A 72 -2.45 -17.21 -6.41
N LEU A 73 -1.67 -17.99 -5.64
CA LEU A 73 -0.42 -17.62 -4.97
C LEU A 73 0.75 -18.49 -5.47
N PRO A 74 2.02 -18.10 -5.19
CA PRO A 74 3.18 -18.98 -5.41
C PRO A 74 3.01 -20.33 -4.69
N ARG A 75 3.56 -21.40 -5.26
CA ARG A 75 3.40 -22.77 -4.76
C ARG A 75 3.80 -22.91 -3.29
N GLU A 76 4.91 -22.28 -2.92
CA GLU A 76 5.52 -22.36 -1.59
C GLU A 76 5.24 -21.08 -0.79
N TRP A 77 4.09 -20.43 -1.04
CA TRP A 77 3.73 -19.15 -0.41
C TRP A 77 3.81 -19.17 1.12
N GLN A 78 3.45 -20.29 1.75
CA GLN A 78 3.48 -20.42 3.22
C GLN A 78 4.89 -20.33 3.80
N ASP A 79 5.92 -20.67 3.02
CA ASP A 79 7.32 -20.67 3.44
C ASP A 79 8.08 -19.39 3.01
N MET A 80 7.41 -18.50 2.28
CA MET A 80 7.96 -17.20 1.89
C MET A 80 8.04 -16.25 3.09
N TYR A 81 9.00 -15.32 3.06
CA TYR A 81 9.01 -14.21 4.00
C TYR A 81 7.70 -13.41 3.94
N VAL A 82 7.24 -12.94 5.10
CA VAL A 82 5.98 -12.20 5.26
C VAL A 82 5.83 -11.02 4.29
N THR A 83 6.94 -10.33 3.95
CA THR A 83 6.92 -9.24 2.98
C THR A 83 6.51 -9.73 1.59
N PHE A 84 7.03 -10.86 1.13
CA PHE A 84 6.66 -11.44 -0.17
C PHE A 84 5.31 -12.15 -0.12
N GLN A 85 4.92 -12.70 1.04
CA GLN A 85 3.57 -13.20 1.23
C GLN A 85 2.54 -12.09 1.03
N SER A 86 2.78 -10.92 1.63
CA SER A 86 1.96 -9.72 1.49
C SER A 86 1.89 -9.24 0.03
N ASP A 87 3.04 -9.20 -0.67
CA ASP A 87 3.10 -8.85 -2.09
C ASP A 87 2.26 -9.79 -2.98
N ALA A 88 2.35 -11.11 -2.76
CA ALA A 88 1.55 -12.10 -3.48
C ALA A 88 0.05 -11.93 -3.23
N VAL A 89 -0.34 -11.76 -1.96
CA VAL A 89 -1.74 -11.58 -1.55
C VAL A 89 -2.31 -10.29 -2.15
N ARG A 90 -1.53 -9.21 -2.18
CA ARG A 90 -1.90 -7.95 -2.81
C ARG A 90 -2.29 -8.13 -4.28
N LEU A 91 -1.40 -8.71 -5.07
CA LEU A 91 -1.63 -8.91 -6.50
C LEU A 91 -2.78 -9.89 -6.76
N ALA A 92 -2.92 -10.94 -5.94
CA ALA A 92 -4.00 -11.91 -6.05
C ALA A 92 -5.38 -11.29 -5.75
N LEU A 93 -5.52 -10.54 -4.65
CA LEU A 93 -6.77 -9.89 -4.28
C LEU A 93 -7.18 -8.83 -5.30
N LEU A 94 -6.25 -7.95 -5.71
CA LEU A 94 -6.52 -6.92 -6.72
C LEU A 94 -6.87 -7.54 -8.08
N GLY A 95 -6.19 -8.62 -8.48
CA GLY A 95 -6.50 -9.29 -9.74
C GLY A 95 -7.87 -9.97 -9.74
N ARG A 96 -8.21 -10.64 -8.62
CA ARG A 96 -9.44 -11.43 -8.48
C ARG A 96 -10.66 -10.57 -8.22
N TYR A 97 -10.53 -9.59 -7.33
CA TYR A 97 -11.64 -8.76 -6.85
C TYR A 97 -11.55 -7.33 -7.33
N GLY A 98 -10.35 -6.77 -7.48
CA GLY A 98 -10.14 -5.32 -7.60
C GLY A 98 -10.21 -4.64 -6.23
N GLY A 99 -10.40 -3.32 -6.24
CA GLY A 99 -10.49 -2.48 -5.05
C GLY A 99 -9.17 -1.75 -4.80
N ILE A 100 -8.88 -1.47 -3.53
CA ILE A 100 -7.67 -0.76 -3.12
C ILE A 100 -6.89 -1.66 -2.18
N TRP A 101 -5.58 -1.78 -2.39
CA TRP A 101 -4.65 -2.24 -1.38
C TRP A 101 -4.08 -1.06 -0.61
N VAL A 102 -3.96 -1.20 0.72
CA VAL A 102 -3.27 -0.23 1.57
C VAL A 102 -2.43 -0.96 2.64
N ASP A 103 -1.14 -0.62 2.74
CA ASP A 103 -0.26 -1.15 3.78
C ASP A 103 -0.59 -0.61 5.20
N PRO A 104 -0.44 -1.44 6.25
CA PRO A 104 -0.66 -1.06 7.64
C PRO A 104 0.53 -0.24 8.18
N ALA A 105 0.59 1.03 7.81
CA ALA A 105 1.39 2.12 8.37
C ALA A 105 1.10 3.40 7.56
N THR A 106 -0.19 3.66 7.32
CA THR A 106 -0.65 4.80 6.53
C THR A 106 -1.81 5.49 7.22
N ILE A 107 -1.75 6.81 7.31
CA ILE A 107 -2.83 7.63 7.90
C ILE A 107 -3.66 8.16 6.74
N CYS A 108 -4.95 7.82 6.68
CA CYS A 108 -5.87 8.34 5.67
C CYS A 108 -6.46 9.66 6.16
N LEU A 109 -6.27 10.72 5.38
CA LEU A 109 -6.68 12.09 5.71
C LEU A 109 -7.77 12.62 4.77
N ARG A 110 -8.09 11.88 3.70
CA ARG A 110 -9.19 12.19 2.78
C ARG A 110 -9.86 10.91 2.27
N PRO A 111 -11.19 10.91 2.09
CA PRO A 111 -11.92 9.76 1.54
C PRO A 111 -11.37 9.36 0.16
N PHE A 112 -11.16 8.07 -0.09
CA PHE A 112 -10.57 7.57 -1.34
C PHE A 112 -11.39 7.95 -2.58
N ASP A 113 -12.71 8.05 -2.45
CA ASP A 113 -13.61 8.48 -3.52
C ASP A 113 -13.31 9.91 -4.03
N THR A 114 -12.72 10.78 -3.20
CA THR A 114 -12.50 12.20 -3.54
C THR A 114 -11.25 12.43 -4.41
N TRP A 115 -10.24 11.56 -4.30
CA TRP A 115 -8.93 11.77 -4.93
C TRP A 115 -8.44 10.53 -5.69
N LEU A 116 -8.47 9.35 -5.08
CA LEU A 116 -7.92 8.12 -5.64
C LEU A 116 -8.87 7.48 -6.66
N CYS A 117 -10.16 7.36 -6.32
CA CYS A 117 -11.11 6.61 -7.14
C CYS A 117 -11.82 7.46 -8.19
N LYS A 118 -11.64 8.78 -8.17
CA LYS A 118 -12.33 9.71 -9.06
C LYS A 118 -12.09 9.39 -10.54
N SER A 119 -10.85 9.08 -10.92
CA SER A 119 -10.50 8.67 -12.30
C SER A 119 -10.74 7.19 -12.59
N LEU A 120 -10.85 6.35 -11.54
CA LEU A 120 -11.02 4.90 -11.66
C LEU A 120 -12.46 4.46 -11.92
N HIS A 121 -13.47 5.26 -11.58
CA HIS A 121 -14.87 4.86 -11.78
C HIS A 121 -15.38 5.10 -13.21
N ARG A 122 -14.84 6.09 -13.93
CA ARG A 122 -15.36 6.51 -15.25
C ARG A 122 -14.19 6.95 -16.15
N GLY A 123 -13.80 6.09 -17.09
CA GLY A 123 -12.73 6.38 -18.04
C GLY A 123 -11.86 5.17 -18.40
N PRO A 124 -10.84 5.35 -19.27
CA PRO A 124 -9.87 4.31 -19.61
C PRO A 124 -8.98 3.94 -18.42
N ARG A 125 -8.86 4.82 -17.41
CA ARG A 125 -8.03 4.59 -16.24
C ARG A 125 -8.66 3.58 -15.30
N GLY A 126 -8.08 2.37 -15.28
CA GLY A 126 -8.54 1.25 -14.46
C GLY A 126 -7.58 0.87 -13.33
N ILE A 127 -6.46 1.57 -13.18
CA ILE A 127 -5.42 1.30 -12.19
C ILE A 127 -4.79 2.61 -11.69
N ALA A 128 -4.40 2.65 -10.42
CA ALA A 128 -3.68 3.77 -9.81
C ALA A 128 -2.59 3.29 -8.85
N ALA A 129 -1.50 4.05 -8.77
CA ALA A 129 -0.45 3.88 -7.76
C ALA A 129 0.23 5.20 -7.42
N PHE A 130 1.10 5.15 -6.42
CA PHE A 130 2.09 6.19 -6.21
C PHE A 130 3.37 5.89 -6.98
N TYR A 131 4.18 6.91 -7.20
CA TYR A 131 5.59 6.79 -7.56
C TYR A 131 6.41 7.73 -6.69
N PHE A 132 7.69 7.43 -6.46
CA PHE A 132 8.54 8.25 -5.62
C PHE A 132 9.72 8.79 -6.44
N ALA A 133 9.67 10.07 -6.78
CA ALA A 133 10.52 10.68 -7.80
C ALA A 133 11.98 10.79 -7.35
N SER A 134 12.22 10.95 -6.05
CA SER A 134 13.56 11.08 -5.48
C SER A 134 14.32 9.74 -5.43
N TRP A 135 13.70 8.62 -5.83
CA TRP A 135 14.18 7.25 -5.60
C TRP A 135 14.62 6.52 -6.86
N GLY A 136 15.66 7.05 -7.50
CA GLY A 136 16.41 6.30 -8.51
C GLY A 136 15.80 6.39 -9.92
N THR A 137 15.70 7.60 -10.46
CA THR A 137 15.49 7.77 -11.90
C THR A 137 16.48 8.81 -12.40
N GLU A 138 17.24 8.54 -13.44
CA GLU A 138 16.71 8.44 -14.80
C GLU A 138 17.60 7.56 -15.72
N VAL A 139 17.09 7.01 -16.84
CA VAL A 139 16.73 7.84 -18.01
C VAL A 139 15.34 7.54 -18.59
N GLY A 140 14.44 8.53 -18.49
CA GLY A 140 13.20 8.59 -19.28
C GLY A 140 12.04 9.37 -18.65
N ARG A 141 11.86 9.24 -17.33
CA ARG A 141 11.20 10.16 -16.37
C ARG A 141 10.92 9.42 -15.06
N SER A 142 10.73 10.19 -13.99
CA SER A 142 10.61 9.74 -12.59
C SER A 142 9.50 8.76 -12.22
N THR A 143 8.70 8.31 -13.18
CA THR A 143 7.47 7.53 -12.96
C THR A 143 7.61 6.03 -13.24
N GLU A 144 8.75 5.54 -13.75
CA GLU A 144 8.88 4.12 -14.14
C GLU A 144 8.91 3.15 -12.96
N TYR A 145 9.14 3.71 -11.78
CA TYR A 145 9.04 3.03 -10.51
C TYR A 145 7.69 3.34 -9.88
N VAL A 146 6.86 2.33 -9.62
CA VAL A 146 5.59 2.51 -8.91
C VAL A 146 5.69 1.88 -7.53
N GLU A 147 5.23 2.61 -6.54
CA GLU A 147 5.10 2.14 -5.17
C GLU A 147 3.97 1.12 -5.05
N ASN A 148 4.18 0.09 -4.24
CA ASN A 148 3.21 -0.99 -4.03
C ASN A 148 2.42 -0.89 -2.72
N TRP A 149 2.67 0.12 -1.88
CA TRP A 149 2.01 0.26 -0.58
C TRP A 149 0.59 0.84 -0.64
N VAL A 150 0.24 1.51 -1.74
CA VAL A 150 -1.14 1.79 -2.17
C VAL A 150 -1.27 1.46 -3.64
N LEU A 151 -2.17 0.53 -3.96
CA LEU A 151 -2.50 0.16 -5.34
C LEU A 151 -4.01 0.04 -5.47
N ALA A 152 -4.61 0.74 -6.43
CA ALA A 152 -6.03 0.59 -6.72
C ALA A 152 -6.20 0.05 -8.13
N ALA A 153 -7.11 -0.90 -8.31
CA ALA A 153 -7.37 -1.48 -9.62
C ALA A 153 -8.82 -1.96 -9.76
N ARG A 154 -9.38 -1.79 -10.94
CA ARG A 154 -10.60 -2.49 -11.35
C ARG A 154 -10.33 -3.99 -11.35
N ARG A 155 -11.40 -4.75 -11.15
CA ARG A 155 -11.34 -6.19 -11.17
C ARG A 155 -10.74 -6.71 -12.48
N SER A 156 -9.86 -7.70 -12.40
CA SER A 156 -9.25 -8.34 -13.56
C SER A 156 -8.49 -7.37 -14.48
N HIS A 157 -7.94 -6.29 -13.90
CA HIS A 157 -7.13 -5.35 -14.67
C HIS A 157 -5.92 -6.06 -15.30
N PRO A 158 -5.68 -5.94 -16.63
CA PRO A 158 -4.65 -6.71 -17.34
C PRO A 158 -3.26 -6.60 -16.70
N MET A 159 -2.87 -5.38 -16.32
CA MET A 159 -1.58 -5.12 -15.67
C MET A 159 -1.44 -5.86 -14.33
N ILE A 160 -2.48 -5.90 -13.48
CA ILE A 160 -2.41 -6.62 -12.19
C ILE A 160 -2.32 -8.13 -12.43
N LEU A 161 -3.09 -8.66 -13.39
CA LEU A 161 -3.07 -10.08 -13.71
C LEU A 161 -1.68 -10.52 -14.21
N ARG A 162 -1.09 -9.73 -15.10
CA ARG A 162 0.23 -10.00 -15.66
C ARG A 162 1.34 -9.84 -14.62
N TRP A 163 1.25 -8.79 -13.79
CA TRP A 163 2.19 -8.58 -12.69
C TRP A 163 2.16 -9.75 -11.70
N LYS A 164 0.97 -10.23 -11.32
CA LYS A 164 0.79 -11.44 -10.49
C LYS A 164 1.45 -12.66 -11.12
N GLU A 165 1.21 -12.89 -12.41
CA GLU A 165 1.75 -14.04 -13.13
C GLU A 165 3.29 -14.04 -13.11
N LEU A 166 3.92 -12.90 -13.41
CA LEU A 166 5.38 -12.75 -13.38
C LEU A 166 5.95 -12.95 -11.96
N PHE A 167 5.29 -12.38 -10.95
CA PHE A 167 5.70 -12.53 -9.55
C PHE A 167 5.63 -13.98 -9.11
N ASN A 168 4.50 -14.66 -9.35
CA ASN A 168 4.35 -16.08 -9.00
C ASN A 168 5.34 -16.95 -9.77
N SER A 169 5.52 -16.70 -11.08
CA SER A 169 6.49 -17.45 -11.90
C SER A 169 7.92 -17.32 -11.40
N TYR A 170 8.31 -16.14 -10.91
CA TYR A 170 9.62 -15.95 -10.28
C TYR A 170 9.76 -16.82 -9.04
N PHE A 171 8.82 -16.72 -8.09
CA PHE A 171 8.89 -17.52 -6.86
C PHE A 171 8.76 -19.03 -7.10
N ASP A 172 7.98 -19.46 -8.10
CA ASP A 172 7.86 -20.87 -8.46
C ASP A 172 9.12 -21.42 -9.16
N SER A 173 9.94 -20.54 -9.75
CA SER A 173 11.17 -20.93 -10.44
C SER A 173 12.37 -21.12 -9.50
N ILE A 174 12.35 -20.45 -8.34
CA ILE A 174 13.34 -20.63 -7.28
C ILE A 174 12.86 -21.78 -6.36
N ARG A 175 13.47 -22.96 -6.45
CA ARG A 175 13.06 -24.11 -5.61
C ARG A 175 13.14 -23.73 -4.12
N ALA A 176 12.04 -23.86 -3.38
CA ALA A 176 12.05 -23.80 -1.91
C ALA A 176 12.79 -25.03 -1.36
N GLY A 177 14.11 -24.90 -1.20
CA GLY A 177 14.96 -25.93 -0.61
C GLY A 177 16.14 -25.36 0.19
N GLN A 178 16.30 -24.05 0.21
CA GLN A 178 17.31 -23.36 1.02
C GLN A 178 16.64 -22.11 1.60
N GLY A 179 16.15 -22.24 2.83
CA GLY A 179 15.42 -21.22 3.56
C GLY A 179 16.27 -20.03 4.02
N SER A 180 16.94 -19.35 3.09
CA SER A 180 17.50 -18.03 3.36
C SER A 180 17.38 -17.09 2.16
N LEU A 181 17.25 -15.80 2.44
CA LEU A 181 17.44 -14.70 1.49
C LEU A 181 18.72 -14.84 0.64
N ASP A 182 19.70 -15.64 1.08
CA ASP A 182 20.96 -15.87 0.38
C ASP A 182 20.79 -16.61 -0.96
N VAL A 183 19.61 -17.12 -1.29
CA VAL A 183 19.35 -17.82 -2.58
C VAL A 183 18.43 -17.01 -3.51
N LEU A 184 17.85 -15.91 -3.01
CA LEU A 184 17.15 -14.93 -3.84
C LEU A 184 18.17 -14.04 -4.53
N HIS A 185 18.79 -14.53 -5.61
CA HIS A 185 19.65 -13.70 -6.45
C HIS A 185 18.91 -13.26 -7.72
N LEU A 186 17.93 -12.36 -7.54
CA LEU A 186 17.28 -11.70 -8.68
C LEU A 186 18.29 -11.14 -9.70
N PRO A 187 19.44 -10.54 -9.30
CA PRO A 187 20.43 -10.00 -10.24
C PRO A 187 20.96 -10.99 -11.29
N VAL A 188 21.00 -12.29 -10.98
CA VAL A 188 21.49 -13.34 -11.90
C VAL A 188 20.37 -14.26 -12.38
N HIS A 189 19.12 -13.98 -12.00
CA HIS A 189 18.00 -14.83 -12.34
C HIS A 189 17.68 -14.74 -13.85
N PRO A 190 17.55 -15.86 -14.58
CA PRO A 190 17.36 -15.84 -16.04
C PRO A 190 16.15 -15.03 -16.52
N MET A 191 15.11 -14.89 -15.70
CA MET A 191 13.94 -14.07 -16.02
C MET A 191 14.25 -12.57 -16.19
N PHE A 192 15.30 -12.06 -15.56
CA PHE A 192 15.63 -10.63 -15.54
C PHE A 192 16.94 -10.28 -16.26
N ARG A 193 17.58 -11.25 -16.93
CA ARG A 193 18.91 -11.10 -17.57
C ARG A 193 19.03 -9.94 -18.57
N HIS A 194 17.91 -9.51 -19.15
CA HIS A 194 17.85 -8.45 -20.17
C HIS A 194 17.12 -7.20 -19.71
N ILE A 195 16.81 -7.10 -18.41
CA ILE A 195 16.08 -5.97 -17.83
C ILE A 195 17.06 -5.09 -17.07
N ASP A 196 17.06 -3.79 -17.37
CA ASP A 196 17.85 -2.84 -16.61
C ASP A 196 17.18 -2.52 -15.26
N LEU A 197 17.74 -3.13 -14.22
CA LEU A 197 17.34 -2.93 -12.82
C LEU A 197 18.42 -2.20 -12.01
N SER A 198 19.41 -1.59 -12.69
CA SER A 198 20.57 -0.97 -12.03
C SER A 198 20.17 0.17 -11.07
N HIS A 199 19.03 0.82 -11.32
CA HIS A 199 18.45 1.88 -10.51
C HIS A 199 17.85 1.42 -9.17
N MET A 200 17.63 0.10 -8.97
CA MET A 200 17.03 -0.44 -7.73
C MET A 200 18.07 -0.56 -6.61
N GLN A 201 18.64 0.57 -6.21
CA GLN A 201 19.63 0.69 -5.13
C GLN A 201 19.16 1.68 -4.07
N ARG A 202 19.43 1.39 -2.80
CA ARG A 202 19.04 2.23 -1.64
C ARG A 202 20.20 2.36 -0.67
N TYR A 203 20.62 3.58 -0.36
CA TYR A 203 21.71 3.87 0.60
C TYR A 203 22.99 3.04 0.32
N GLY A 204 23.32 2.83 -0.95
CA GLY A 204 24.47 2.01 -1.37
C GLY A 204 24.24 0.49 -1.35
N HIS A 205 23.03 0.02 -1.06
CA HIS A 205 22.66 -1.39 -1.06
C HIS A 205 21.85 -1.77 -2.30
N ASP A 206 22.11 -2.95 -2.85
CA ASP A 206 21.32 -3.56 -3.91
C ASP A 206 19.96 -4.03 -3.34
N MET A 207 18.88 -3.47 -3.87
CA MET A 207 17.53 -3.75 -3.39
C MET A 207 16.77 -4.71 -4.29
N ARG A 208 17.35 -5.21 -5.39
CA ARG A 208 16.63 -6.02 -6.39
C ARG A 208 15.97 -7.25 -5.79
N SER A 209 16.67 -7.97 -4.91
CA SER A 209 16.12 -9.15 -4.23
C SER A 209 15.06 -8.83 -3.18
N TYR A 210 14.99 -7.58 -2.70
CA TYR A 210 13.93 -7.11 -1.81
C TYR A 210 12.73 -6.56 -2.60
N LEU A 211 12.99 -5.87 -3.72
CA LEU A 211 12.01 -5.20 -4.57
C LEU A 211 11.57 -6.09 -5.75
N VAL A 212 11.38 -7.39 -5.51
CA VAL A 212 10.99 -8.38 -6.54
C VAL A 212 9.74 -7.94 -7.28
N MET A 213 8.72 -7.45 -6.56
CA MET A 213 7.50 -6.94 -7.16
C MET A 213 7.79 -5.77 -8.13
N HIS A 214 8.68 -4.84 -7.78
CA HIS A 214 9.08 -3.74 -8.66
C HIS A 214 9.89 -4.23 -9.86
N SER A 215 10.76 -5.23 -9.67
CA SER A 215 11.51 -5.87 -10.76
C SER A 215 10.57 -6.52 -11.78
N CYS A 216 9.53 -7.24 -11.30
CA CYS A 216 8.48 -7.79 -12.17
C CYS A 216 7.71 -6.68 -12.92
N PHE A 217 7.43 -5.55 -12.26
CA PHE A 217 6.79 -4.40 -12.91
C PHE A 217 7.65 -3.84 -14.04
N LYS A 218 8.94 -3.60 -13.78
CA LYS A 218 9.87 -3.08 -14.79
C LYS A 218 10.01 -4.02 -15.97
N LYS A 219 10.16 -5.32 -15.72
CA LYS A 219 10.18 -6.35 -16.77
C LYS A 219 8.94 -6.27 -17.66
N MET A 220 7.76 -6.22 -17.03
CA MET A 220 6.47 -6.18 -17.72
C MET A 220 6.35 -4.96 -18.63
N ILE A 221 6.71 -3.76 -18.16
CA ILE A 221 6.60 -2.52 -18.96
C ILE A 221 7.71 -2.40 -20.03
N ASP A 222 8.84 -3.09 -19.87
CA ASP A 222 9.93 -3.08 -20.86
C ASP A 222 9.70 -4.06 -22.01
N GLU A 223 9.14 -5.24 -21.73
CA GLU A 223 8.99 -6.30 -22.72
C GLU A 223 7.63 -6.29 -23.44
N GLU A 224 6.59 -5.70 -22.83
CA GLU A 224 5.22 -5.79 -23.34
C GLU A 224 4.67 -4.40 -23.70
N PRO A 225 4.55 -4.06 -25.00
CA PRO A 225 4.07 -2.75 -25.44
C PRO A 225 2.68 -2.37 -24.91
N SER A 226 1.80 -3.34 -24.70
CA SER A 226 0.48 -3.12 -24.10
C SER A 226 0.58 -2.68 -22.63
N MET A 227 1.49 -3.27 -21.85
CA MET A 227 1.70 -2.91 -20.44
C MET A 227 2.43 -1.57 -20.32
N ARG A 228 3.39 -1.30 -21.21
CA ARG A 228 4.01 0.01 -21.35
C ARG A 228 2.95 1.09 -21.55
N ARG A 229 2.06 0.89 -22.53
CA ARG A 229 0.98 1.83 -22.86
C ARG A 229 0.05 2.06 -21.67
N ILE A 230 -0.40 1.00 -21.00
CA ILE A 230 -1.25 1.12 -19.81
C ILE A 230 -0.57 2.00 -18.76
N TRP A 231 0.71 1.78 -18.47
CA TRP A 231 1.42 2.59 -17.47
C TRP A 231 1.58 4.06 -17.91
N GLN A 232 1.90 4.29 -19.19
CA GLN A 232 2.15 5.64 -19.73
C GLN A 232 0.89 6.49 -19.86
N GLU A 233 -0.23 5.89 -20.28
CA GLU A 233 -1.41 6.60 -20.75
C GLU A 233 -2.63 6.40 -19.85
N GLU A 234 -2.74 5.24 -19.19
CA GLU A 234 -3.98 4.79 -18.53
C GLU A 234 -3.84 4.68 -17.00
N MET A 235 -2.63 4.54 -16.47
CA MET A 235 -2.40 4.44 -15.04
C MET A 235 -2.44 5.83 -14.39
N GLU A 236 -3.26 5.98 -13.35
CA GLU A 236 -3.22 7.18 -12.53
C GLU A 236 -2.01 7.11 -11.60
N LEU A 237 -1.13 8.12 -11.68
CA LEU A 237 0.11 8.16 -10.93
C LEU A 237 0.13 9.39 -10.03
N PHE A 238 0.33 9.14 -8.73
CA PHE A 238 0.47 10.18 -7.71
C PHE A 238 1.93 10.27 -7.26
N ARG A 239 2.49 11.47 -7.24
CA ARG A 239 3.85 11.68 -6.74
C ARG A 239 3.85 11.60 -5.22
N ALA A 240 4.56 10.62 -4.65
CA ALA A 240 4.59 10.38 -3.21
C ALA A 240 5.34 11.49 -2.47
N ASP A 241 6.36 12.09 -3.09
CA ASP A 241 7.17 13.18 -2.55
C ASP A 241 6.33 14.44 -2.24
N ASP A 242 5.23 14.65 -2.98
CA ASP A 242 4.36 15.82 -2.78
C ASP A 242 3.37 15.65 -1.62
N HIS A 243 3.14 14.41 -1.20
CA HIS A 243 1.97 14.05 -0.41
C HIS A 243 2.31 13.00 0.65
N ALA A 244 2.36 11.72 0.25
CA ALA A 244 2.41 10.60 1.17
C ALA A 244 3.73 10.46 1.92
N LEU A 245 4.84 10.84 1.30
CA LEU A 245 6.18 10.77 1.84
C LEU A 245 6.84 12.13 2.03
N TRP A 246 6.14 13.23 1.71
CA TRP A 246 6.64 14.61 1.86
C TRP A 246 7.29 14.87 3.23
N HIS A 247 6.62 14.42 4.29
CA HIS A 247 7.05 14.59 5.68
C HIS A 247 8.42 13.94 6.00
N MET A 248 8.87 13.01 5.18
CA MET A 248 10.19 12.36 5.30
C MET A 248 11.31 13.20 4.68
N ASP A 249 10.99 13.95 3.62
CA ASP A 249 11.91 14.79 2.85
C ASP A 249 12.00 16.22 3.40
N GLU A 250 11.24 16.55 4.45
CA GLU A 250 11.32 17.86 5.09
C GLU A 250 12.77 18.18 5.48
N PRO A 251 13.28 19.41 5.27
CA PRO A 251 14.69 19.74 5.53
C PRO A 251 15.16 19.45 6.97
N GLU A 252 14.24 19.58 7.93
CA GLU A 252 14.48 19.30 9.35
C GLU A 252 14.45 17.79 9.69
N VAL A 253 13.82 16.97 8.84
CA VAL A 253 13.70 15.51 9.01
C VAL A 253 14.74 14.80 8.17
N CYS A 254 14.77 15.04 6.85
CA CYS A 254 15.77 14.54 5.91
C CYS A 254 16.06 13.03 6.06
N TRP A 255 15.00 12.21 6.19
CA TRP A 255 15.09 10.77 6.44
C TRP A 255 15.89 10.36 7.69
N ASP A 256 16.14 11.28 8.62
CA ASP A 256 16.73 10.96 9.92
C ASP A 256 15.64 10.50 10.90
N THR A 257 15.87 9.34 11.52
CA THR A 257 14.87 8.73 12.40
C THR A 257 14.67 9.49 13.70
N GLU A 258 15.71 10.10 14.25
CA GLU A 258 15.62 10.84 15.51
C GLU A 258 14.89 12.17 15.29
N ALA A 259 15.27 12.89 14.24
CA ALA A 259 14.64 14.14 13.85
C ALA A 259 13.16 13.94 13.48
N ALA A 260 12.85 12.87 12.74
CA ALA A 260 11.47 12.50 12.41
C ALA A 260 10.62 12.29 13.67
N LEU A 261 11.09 11.47 14.61
CA LEU A 261 10.35 11.21 15.85
C LEU A 261 10.21 12.48 16.70
N ALA A 262 11.27 13.26 16.83
CA ALA A 262 11.25 14.51 17.58
C ALA A 262 10.19 15.47 17.03
N LYS A 263 10.05 15.56 15.70
CA LYS A 263 9.04 16.38 15.05
C LYS A 263 7.63 15.81 15.19
N TRP A 264 7.46 14.54 14.84
CA TRP A 264 6.14 13.88 14.81
C TRP A 264 5.51 13.69 16.18
N LEU A 265 6.33 13.42 17.19
CA LEU A 265 5.90 13.24 18.58
C LEU A 265 6.12 14.51 19.41
N GLY A 266 6.72 15.56 18.85
CA GLY A 266 6.88 16.85 19.50
C GLY A 266 5.56 17.60 19.69
N GLU A 267 5.65 18.78 20.32
CA GLU A 267 4.52 19.71 20.45
C GLU A 267 3.98 20.12 19.07
N GLY A 268 2.69 20.47 19.01
CA GLY A 268 2.00 20.81 17.77
C GLY A 268 2.70 21.91 16.97
N ASN A 269 2.65 21.80 15.65
CA ASN A 269 3.27 22.71 14.70
C ASN A 269 2.24 23.13 13.66
N ALA A 270 1.65 24.32 13.85
CA ALA A 270 0.55 24.80 13.01
C ALA A 270 0.88 24.80 11.51
N ALA A 271 2.11 25.15 11.12
CA ALA A 271 2.49 25.15 9.71
C ALA A 271 2.55 23.73 9.11
N TRP A 272 3.07 22.77 9.88
CA TRP A 272 3.08 21.36 9.49
C TRP A 272 1.65 20.81 9.41
N GLU A 273 0.83 21.11 10.41
CA GLU A 273 -0.57 20.69 10.49
C GLU A 273 -1.38 21.22 9.31
N ASP A 274 -1.29 22.52 9.04
CA ASP A 274 -1.95 23.18 7.90
C ASP A 274 -1.52 22.53 6.57
N HIS A 275 -0.22 22.25 6.41
CA HIS A 275 0.27 21.58 5.21
C HIS A 275 -0.33 20.19 5.06
N VAL A 276 -0.26 19.36 6.10
CA VAL A 276 -0.74 17.97 6.09
C VAL A 276 -2.23 17.93 5.75
N LEU A 277 -3.05 18.75 6.40
CA LEU A 277 -4.49 18.79 6.17
C LEU A 277 -4.83 19.35 4.77
N ALA A 278 -4.11 20.38 4.32
CA ALA A 278 -4.36 21.03 3.03
C ALA A 278 -3.80 20.26 1.83
N LYS A 279 -2.75 19.45 1.98
CA LYS A 279 -2.06 18.82 0.84
C LYS A 279 -2.09 17.30 0.85
N CYS A 280 -2.00 16.64 1.99
CA CYS A 280 -1.79 15.20 2.04
C CYS A 280 -3.11 14.44 2.16
N PRO A 281 -3.58 13.72 1.12
CA PRO A 281 -4.75 12.83 1.25
C PRO A 281 -4.46 11.58 2.10
N ILE A 282 -3.18 11.21 2.18
CA ILE A 282 -2.68 10.07 2.93
C ILE A 282 -1.24 10.37 3.35
N LEU A 283 -0.80 9.83 4.48
CA LEU A 283 0.61 9.81 4.90
C LEU A 283 1.08 8.36 4.96
N LYS A 284 2.31 8.07 4.51
CA LYS A 284 2.96 6.76 4.58
C LYS A 284 4.18 6.84 5.49
N PHE A 285 4.33 5.84 6.35
CA PHE A 285 5.52 5.64 7.16
C PHE A 285 6.24 4.38 6.65
N THR A 286 7.49 4.54 6.22
CA THR A 286 8.30 3.40 5.74
C THR A 286 8.71 2.51 6.91
N ARG A 287 9.14 1.28 6.62
CA ARG A 287 9.35 0.21 7.62
C ARG A 287 10.07 0.67 8.89
N THR A 288 11.24 1.29 8.75
CA THR A 288 12.07 1.73 9.89
C THR A 288 11.32 2.72 10.79
N PHE A 289 10.64 3.69 10.19
CA PHE A 289 9.90 4.73 10.92
C PHE A 289 8.63 4.18 11.55
N ALA A 290 7.90 3.34 10.83
CA ALA A 290 6.73 2.66 11.37
C ALA A 290 7.11 1.78 12.58
N GLN A 291 8.24 1.08 12.53
CA GLN A 291 8.75 0.26 13.64
C GLN A 291 9.10 1.08 14.89
N LEU A 292 9.46 2.35 14.73
CA LEU A 292 9.68 3.25 15.86
C LEU A 292 8.35 3.71 16.45
N LEU A 293 7.41 4.14 15.61
CA LEU A 293 6.06 4.55 16.03
C LEU A 293 5.24 3.41 16.65
N ASP A 294 5.51 2.16 16.27
CA ASP A 294 4.87 0.97 16.87
C ASP A 294 5.13 0.82 18.36
N LYS A 295 6.23 1.40 18.86
CA LYS A 295 6.62 1.33 20.27
C LYS A 295 5.88 2.36 21.12
N GLU A 296 5.24 3.34 20.48
CA GLU A 296 4.54 4.41 21.17
C GLU A 296 3.12 3.97 21.57
N PRO A 297 2.69 4.24 22.80
CA PRO A 297 1.34 3.93 23.23
C PRO A 297 0.32 4.84 22.53
N ARG A 298 -0.93 4.37 22.43
CA ARG A 298 -2.04 5.13 21.81
C ARG A 298 -2.16 6.56 22.34
N CYS A 299 -2.02 6.73 23.66
CA CYS A 299 -2.13 8.03 24.34
C CYS A 299 -1.06 9.03 23.92
N ARG A 300 0.03 8.58 23.27
CA ARG A 300 1.03 9.48 22.69
C ARG A 300 0.50 10.23 21.47
N PHE A 301 -0.47 9.65 20.77
CA PHE A 301 -1.08 10.22 19.58
C PHE A 301 -2.40 10.90 19.91
N VAL A 302 -3.31 10.17 20.56
CA VAL A 302 -4.66 10.64 20.87
C VAL A 302 -5.08 10.25 22.28
N ALA A 303 -5.66 11.21 23.00
CA ALA A 303 -6.26 11.00 24.31
C ALA A 303 -7.79 11.23 24.27
N PRO A 304 -8.60 10.50 25.05
CA PRO A 304 -10.00 10.85 25.25
C PRO A 304 -10.11 12.25 25.86
N ALA A 305 -10.94 13.14 25.32
CA ALA A 305 -11.21 14.41 25.98
C ALA A 305 -11.99 14.15 27.28
N ASP A 306 -11.53 14.73 28.39
CA ASP A 306 -11.99 14.39 29.75
C ASP A 306 -13.49 14.59 30.03
N LYS A 307 -14.29 15.16 29.11
CA LYS A 307 -15.65 15.65 29.44
C LYS A 307 -16.76 15.49 28.40
N ARG A 308 -16.54 14.94 27.21
CA ARG A 308 -17.63 14.71 26.22
C ARG A 308 -17.40 13.45 25.37
N PRO A 309 -18.38 12.54 25.23
CA PRO A 309 -18.32 11.46 24.24
C PRO A 309 -18.13 12.05 22.83
N GLY A 310 -17.08 11.65 22.11
CA GLY A 310 -16.88 11.97 20.69
C GLY A 310 -15.82 13.02 20.35
N HIS A 311 -15.00 13.50 21.30
CA HIS A 311 -13.90 14.44 20.99
C HIS A 311 -12.54 13.84 21.45
N LEU A 312 -11.55 13.83 20.56
CA LEU A 312 -10.18 13.37 20.82
C LEU A 312 -9.24 14.57 20.96
N GLU A 313 -8.33 14.52 21.92
CA GLU A 313 -7.24 15.50 22.03
C GLU A 313 -5.99 14.99 21.30
N ALA A 314 -5.29 15.89 20.61
CA ALA A 314 -4.02 15.57 19.96
C ALA A 314 -2.88 15.86 20.93
N CYS A 315 -1.99 14.90 21.10
CA CYS A 315 -0.87 15.01 22.04
C CYS A 315 0.48 15.33 21.37
N CYS A 316 0.49 15.43 20.03
CA CYS A 316 1.65 15.74 19.20
C CYS A 316 1.23 16.13 17.77
N CYS A 317 2.19 16.47 16.90
CA CYS A 317 1.95 16.73 15.48
C CYS A 317 1.17 15.59 14.79
N LEU A 318 1.58 14.33 14.94
CA LEU A 318 0.82 13.20 14.39
C LEU A 318 -0.55 13.03 15.04
N GLY A 319 -0.69 13.41 16.31
CA GLY A 319 -1.96 13.43 17.00
C GLY A 319 -2.99 14.33 16.31
N VAL A 320 -2.56 15.42 15.68
CA VAL A 320 -3.45 16.32 14.93
C VAL A 320 -3.96 15.66 13.66
N ALA A 321 -3.07 14.96 12.93
CA ALA A 321 -3.45 14.18 11.76
C ALA A 321 -4.46 13.07 12.12
N PHE A 322 -4.20 12.33 13.22
CA PHE A 322 -5.14 11.32 13.71
C PHE A 322 -6.47 11.92 14.15
N ARG A 323 -6.46 12.96 14.98
CA ARG A 323 -7.66 13.64 15.44
C ARG A 323 -8.51 14.09 14.26
N SER A 324 -7.92 14.80 13.29
CA SER A 324 -8.63 15.27 12.11
C SER A 324 -9.26 14.14 11.31
N ALA A 325 -8.61 12.98 11.24
CA ALA A 325 -9.14 11.84 10.52
C ALA A 325 -10.25 11.10 11.28
N LEU A 326 -10.09 10.96 12.60
CA LEU A 326 -10.98 10.18 13.45
C LEU A 326 -12.24 10.94 13.87
N THR A 327 -12.23 12.28 13.81
CA THR A 327 -13.41 13.13 14.01
C THR A 327 -14.06 13.56 12.70
N PHE A 328 -13.73 12.91 11.58
CA PHE A 328 -14.33 13.21 10.29
C PHE A 328 -15.80 12.81 10.27
N GLU A 329 -16.66 13.77 9.96
CA GLU A 329 -18.08 13.54 9.70
C GLU A 329 -18.31 13.70 8.18
N PRO A 330 -18.82 12.66 7.49
CA PRO A 330 -19.19 12.79 6.08
C PRO A 330 -20.24 13.90 5.93
N ALA A 331 -20.06 14.77 4.93
CA ALA A 331 -21.13 15.70 4.56
C ALA A 331 -22.33 14.87 4.04
N ASP A 332 -23.53 15.14 4.57
CA ASP A 332 -24.79 14.48 4.23
C ASP A 332 -25.12 14.50 2.72
#